data_AF-A0A8J9ZPQ2-F1
#
_entry.id   AF-A0A8J9ZPQ2-F1
#
_cell.length_a   1.000
_cell.length_b   1.000
_cell.length_c   1.000
_cell.angle_alpha   90.00
_cell.angle_beta   90.00
_cell.angle_gamma   90.00
#
_symmetry.space_group_name_H-M   'P 1'
#
loop_
_entity.id
_entity.type
_entity.pdbx_description
1 polymer ?
#
loop_
_entity_poly.entity_id
_entity_poly.type
_entity_poly.pdbx_seq_one_letter_code
_entity_poly.pdbx_strand_id
1 'polypeptide(L)'
;MASRMPVYVEFDDRDWEQREWLKVYEGGFQVFLVERTLVWGQRRGASKSATLWPALTFSYLVDKVSLGQGGRCVLEFLHDRAR
;
A
#
# COMPACT_ATOMS: atom_id res chain seq x y z
N MET A 1 -15.77 -19.01 -1.23
CA MET A 1 -16.19 -18.01 -0.22
C MET A 1 -14.99 -17.76 0.68
N ALA A 2 -14.26 -16.66 0.51
CA ALA A 2 -13.17 -16.34 1.43
C ALA A 2 -13.78 -16.03 2.80
N SER A 3 -13.39 -16.78 3.83
CA SER A 3 -13.79 -16.51 5.21
C SER A 3 -13.35 -15.08 5.56
N ARG A 4 -14.31 -14.26 5.97
CA ARG A 4 -14.18 -12.83 6.25
C ARG A 4 -13.42 -12.61 7.56
N MET A 5 -12.18 -13.09 7.62
CA MET A 5 -11.38 -13.12 8.84
C MET A 5 -10.76 -11.74 9.12
N PRO A 6 -10.68 -11.35 10.39
CA PRO A 6 -9.94 -10.16 10.78
C PRO A 6 -8.45 -10.32 10.47
N VAL A 7 -7.77 -9.21 10.22
CA VAL A 7 -6.33 -9.14 9.94
C VAL A 7 -5.66 -8.45 11.12
N TYR A 8 -4.59 -9.04 11.64
CA TYR A 8 -3.79 -8.41 12.69
C TYR A 8 -2.77 -7.48 12.04
N VAL A 9 -2.80 -6.19 12.39
CA VAL A 9 -2.02 -5.16 11.71
C VAL A 9 -1.04 -4.48 12.64
N GLU A 10 0.08 -4.07 12.06
CA GLU A 10 1.07 -3.18 12.64
C GLU A 10 1.02 -1.86 11.87
N PHE A 11 1.17 -0.76 12.60
CA PHE A 11 1.14 0.57 12.03
C PHE A 11 2.54 1.16 12.05
N ASP A 12 2.92 1.83 10.97
CA ASP A 12 4.16 2.60 10.91
C ASP A 12 4.18 3.66 12.04
N ASP A 13 5.37 3.88 12.60
CA ASP A 13 5.65 4.86 13.66
C ASP A 13 4.84 4.64 14.96
N ARG A 14 4.36 3.41 15.21
CA ARG A 14 3.63 3.03 16.43
C ARG A 14 4.32 1.86 17.13
N ASP A 15 4.22 1.84 18.46
CA ASP A 15 4.77 0.74 19.25
C ASP A 15 4.03 -0.57 18.96
N TRP A 16 4.74 -1.68 19.11
CA TRP A 16 4.23 -3.03 18.87
C TRP A 16 2.99 -3.37 19.72
N GLU A 17 2.81 -2.72 20.87
CA GLU A 17 1.65 -2.89 21.76
C GLU A 17 0.35 -2.34 21.14
N GLN A 18 0.44 -1.50 20.11
CA GLN A 18 -0.71 -0.87 19.45
C GLN A 18 -1.26 -1.70 18.28
N ARG A 19 -0.75 -2.91 18.07
CA ARG A 19 -1.24 -3.83 17.04
C ARG A 19 -2.66 -4.28 17.37
N GLU A 20 -3.52 -4.28 16.35
CA GLU A 20 -4.93 -4.62 16.53
C GLU A 20 -5.48 -5.54 15.44
N TRP A 21 -6.59 -6.21 15.77
CA TRP A 21 -7.34 -7.00 14.80
C TRP A 21 -8.35 -6.13 14.07
N LEU A 22 -8.12 -5.92 12.78
CA LEU A 22 -9.02 -5.16 11.91
C LEU A 22 -9.90 -6.07 11.08
N LYS A 23 -11.20 -5.78 11.12
CA LYS A 23 -12.19 -6.41 10.24
C LYS A 23 -12.23 -5.73 8.87
N VAL A 24 -11.14 -5.81 8.11
CA VAL A 24 -10.92 -5.05 6.86
C VAL A 24 -12.00 -5.29 5.80
N TYR A 25 -12.55 -6.49 5.74
CA TYR A 25 -13.63 -6.86 4.81
C TYR A 25 -15.05 -6.52 5.33
N GLU A 26 -15.17 -6.20 6.62
CA GLU A 26 -16.44 -5.82 7.25
C GLU A 26 -16.66 -4.31 7.29
N GLY A 27 -15.58 -3.53 7.24
CA GLY A 27 -15.61 -2.08 7.40
C GLY A 27 -15.88 -1.26 6.14
N GLY A 28 -15.99 0.06 6.36
CA GLY A 28 -16.18 1.11 5.36
C GLY A 28 -14.96 1.46 4.52
N PHE A 29 -13.88 0.66 4.57
CA PHE A 29 -12.68 0.90 3.77
C PHE A 29 -13.00 0.81 2.28
N GLN A 30 -12.64 1.85 1.54
CA GLN A 30 -12.66 1.86 0.08
C GLN A 30 -11.43 1.14 -0.48
N VAL A 31 -10.29 1.30 0.20
CA VAL A 31 -9.01 0.68 -0.15
C VAL A 31 -8.31 0.27 1.15
N PHE A 32 -7.63 -0.89 1.13
CA PHE A 32 -6.72 -1.33 2.17
C PHE A 32 -5.47 -1.90 1.51
N LEU A 33 -4.34 -1.23 1.71
CA LEU A 33 -3.04 -1.56 1.14
C LEU A 33 -2.16 -2.25 2.18
N VAL A 34 -1.42 -3.26 1.75
CA VAL A 34 -0.40 -3.94 2.56
C VAL A 34 0.93 -3.79 1.87
N GLU A 35 1.88 -3.17 2.57
CA GLU A 35 3.27 -3.04 2.18
C GLU A 35 3.86 -4.41 1.80
N ARG A 36 4.67 -4.46 0.74
CA ARG A 36 5.31 -5.69 0.28
C ARG A 36 6.82 -5.60 0.22
N THR A 37 7.36 -4.81 -0.70
CA THR A 37 8.79 -4.79 -0.97
C THR A 37 9.22 -3.49 -1.63
N LEU A 38 10.52 -3.22 -1.57
CA LEU A 38 11.17 -2.11 -2.25
C LEU A 38 11.42 -2.43 -3.73
N VAL A 39 11.20 -1.43 -4.57
CA VAL A 39 11.45 -1.47 -6.01
C VAL A 39 12.05 -0.16 -6.49
N TRP A 40 12.59 -0.19 -7.70
CA TRP A 40 13.01 1.00 -8.44
C TRP A 40 11.86 1.42 -9.37
N GLY A 41 11.20 2.53 -9.06
CA GLY A 41 10.02 3.02 -9.78
C GLY A 41 10.28 4.30 -10.57
N GLN A 42 9.56 4.49 -11.67
CA GLN A 42 9.58 5.74 -12.44
C GLN A 42 8.40 6.64 -12.04
N ARG A 43 8.67 7.94 -11.79
CA ARG A 43 7.61 8.92 -11.49
C ARG A 43 6.88 9.36 -12.76
N ARG A 44 5.56 9.49 -12.69
CA ARG A 44 4.75 10.09 -13.76
C ARG A 44 5.13 11.57 -13.92
N GLY A 45 5.30 12.03 -15.16
CA GLY A 45 5.65 13.42 -15.44
C GLY A 45 7.13 13.79 -15.30
N ALA A 46 8.00 12.84 -14.91
CA ALA A 46 9.45 13.01 -15.02
C ALA A 46 9.86 12.97 -16.50
N SER A 47 9.71 14.13 -17.15
CA SER A 47 9.61 14.26 -18.62
C SER A 47 10.86 13.86 -19.42
N LYS A 48 12.05 13.69 -18.82
CA LYS A 48 13.29 13.54 -19.60
C LYS A 48 14.37 12.63 -19.04
N SER A 49 14.24 12.09 -17.83
CA SER A 49 15.25 11.21 -17.25
C SER A 49 14.66 9.84 -16.96
N ALA A 50 15.36 8.77 -17.37
CA ALA A 50 15.09 7.39 -16.96
C ALA A 50 15.46 7.15 -15.48
N THR A 51 15.42 8.20 -14.65
CA THR A 51 15.77 8.13 -13.23
C THR A 51 14.72 7.29 -12.53
N LEU A 52 15.15 6.15 -12.02
CA LEU A 52 14.35 5.34 -11.12
C LEU A 52 14.61 5.81 -9.69
N TRP A 53 13.55 5.83 -8.90
CA TRP A 53 13.58 6.21 -7.50
C TRP A 53 13.19 5.03 -6.64
N PRO A 54 13.80 4.87 -5.45
CA PRO A 54 13.41 3.82 -4.54
C PRO A 54 11.98 4.08 -4.07
N ALA A 55 11.14 3.05 -4.16
CA ALA A 55 9.74 3.10 -3.81
C ALA A 55 9.31 1.79 -3.16
N LEU A 56 8.26 1.86 -2.36
CA LEU A 56 7.60 0.73 -1.76
C LEU A 56 6.42 0.29 -2.63
N THR A 57 6.22 -1.02 -2.75
CA THR A 57 5.07 -1.62 -3.44
C THR A 57 4.03 -2.11 -2.47
N PHE A 58 2.77 -2.12 -2.92
CA PHE A 58 1.63 -2.54 -2.13
C PHE A 58 0.82 -3.64 -2.81
N SER A 59 0.22 -4.48 -1.99
CA SER A 59 -0.85 -5.40 -2.37
C SER A 59 -2.17 -4.92 -1.80
N TYR A 60 -3.27 -5.28 -2.45
CA TYR A 60 -4.60 -4.84 -2.07
C TYR A 60 -5.32 -5.97 -1.32
N LEU A 61 -5.69 -5.73 -0.06
CA LEU A 61 -6.66 -6.59 0.62
C LEU A 61 -8.09 -6.13 0.32
N VAL A 62 -8.29 -4.82 0.16
CA VAL A 62 -9.54 -4.21 -0.28
C VAL A 62 -9.22 -3.21 -1.39
N ASP A 63 -9.95 -3.28 -2.49
CA ASP A 63 -9.87 -2.32 -3.60
C ASP A 63 -11.24 -2.13 -4.26
N LYS A 64 -12.09 -1.31 -3.64
CA LYS A 64 -13.43 -1.00 -4.17
C LYS A 64 -13.40 0.08 -5.25
N VAL A 65 -12.27 0.77 -5.40
CA VAL A 65 -12.09 1.87 -6.37
C VAL A 65 -11.27 1.46 -7.59
N SER A 66 -10.89 0.18 -7.68
CA SER A 66 -10.20 -0.43 -8.82
C SER A 66 -8.82 0.17 -9.11
N LEU A 67 -8.05 0.48 -8.07
CA LEU A 67 -6.66 0.96 -8.18
C LEU A 67 -5.75 -0.04 -8.92
N GLY A 68 -5.94 -1.34 -8.68
CA GLY A 68 -5.16 -2.41 -9.33
C GLY A 68 -5.57 -2.71 -10.77
N GLN A 69 -6.66 -2.10 -11.26
CA GLN A 69 -7.19 -2.41 -12.59
C GLN A 69 -6.21 -1.99 -13.69
N GLY A 70 -6.07 -2.84 -14.71
CA GLY A 70 -5.20 -2.59 -15.86
C GLY A 70 -3.70 -2.72 -15.54
N GLY A 71 -3.33 -3.56 -14.56
CA GLY A 71 -1.92 -3.86 -14.24
C GLY A 71 -1.19 -2.71 -13.54
N ARG A 72 -1.94 -1.77 -12.95
CA ARG A 72 -1.36 -0.65 -12.22
C ARG A 72 -0.87 -1.10 -10.84
N CYS A 73 0.33 -0.68 -10.49
CA CYS A 73 0.91 -0.86 -9.16
C CYS A 73 0.91 0.49 -8.44
N VAL A 74 0.44 0.51 -7.19
CA VAL A 74 0.62 1.66 -6.31
C VAL A 74 2.05 1.63 -5.76
N LEU A 75 2.71 2.78 -5.86
CA LEU A 75 4.05 3.01 -5.36
C LEU A 75 4.04 4.17 -4.38
N GLU A 76 4.74 4.03 -3.27
CA GLU A 76 5.09 5.13 -2.37
C GLU A 76 6.59 5.38 -2.50
N PHE A 77 7.00 6.56 -2.99
CA PHE A 77 8.43 6.86 -3.11
C PHE A 77 9.01 7.26 -1.76
N LEU A 78 10.14 6.67 -1.38
CA LEU A 78 10.75 6.92 -0.07
C LEU A 78 11.15 8.38 0.14
N HIS A 79 11.45 9.09 -0.95
CA HIS A 79 11.80 10.51 -0.91
C HIS A 79 10.62 11.41 -0.52
N ASP A 80 9.37 10.94 -0.69
CA ASP A 80 8.18 11.73 -0.35
C ASP A 80 7.88 11.70 1.17
N ARG A 81 8.54 10.81 1.92
CA ARG A 81 8.47 10.78 3.39
C ARG A 81 9.35 11.90 3.95
N ALA A 82 8.83 13.13 3.99
CA ALA A 82 9.36 14.16 4.87
C ALA A 82 9.00 13.76 6.32
N ARG A 83 10.01 13.41 7.12
CA ARG A 83 9.86 13.24 8.57
C ARG A 83 9.80 14.60 9.26
#